data_AF-H1W2M1-F1
#
_entry.id   AF-H1W2M1-F1
#
_cell.length_a   1.000
_cell.length_b   1.000
_cell.length_c   1.000
_cell.angle_alpha   90.00
_cell.angle_beta   90.00
_cell.angle_gamma   90.00
#
_symmetry.space_group_name_H-M   'P 1'
#
loop_
_entity.id
_entity.type
_entity.pdbx_description
1 polymer ?
#
loop_
_entity_poly.entity_id
_entity_poly.type
_entity_poly.pdbx_seq_one_letter_code
_entity_poly.pdbx_strand_id
1 'polypeptide(L)'
;MSIIWRSFSFPLKLLFTESVVFWFSAWVSFAWAILYMQFNSVGLAFRSVHGFSSAQVGGVYAAVIVGSVIGAAVTIFQDPVFRRLMPRRMATPEGRLYSACVESLFLPVGLFWFGWSSSPDVPWAVPALAIVSVTVGIFTVYLAVFNYLADTYHRYASSALAAQSMCRNLLAGVFPLFTNVMFQRLGYGVAGSLLGGIGLLLSLVPWLLCIYGERIRGRSPFAGQLKAG
;
A
#
# COMPACT_ATOMS: atom_id res chain seq x y z
N MET A 1 31.82 -3.14 17.02
CA MET A 1 30.75 -2.49 16.25
C MET A 1 29.51 -2.41 17.14
N SER A 2 29.05 -1.21 17.52
CA SER A 2 27.96 -1.05 18.49
C SER A 2 26.68 -1.76 18.03
N ILE A 3 25.90 -2.27 18.99
CA ILE A 3 24.58 -2.92 18.73
C ILE A 3 23.71 -2.03 17.84
N ILE A 4 23.78 -0.71 18.04
CA ILE A 4 23.09 0.32 17.25
C ILE A 4 23.47 0.25 15.76
N TRP A 5 24.77 0.18 15.43
CA TRP A 5 25.22 0.08 14.04
C TRP A 5 24.77 -1.20 13.35
N ARG A 6 24.74 -2.32 14.08
CA ARG A 6 24.26 -3.61 13.56
C ARG A 6 22.74 -3.60 13.36
N SER A 7 22.00 -2.96 14.25
CA SER A 7 20.54 -2.79 14.15
C SER A 7 20.10 -1.88 13.00
N PHE A 8 20.92 -0.89 12.60
CA PHE A 8 20.59 0.02 11.50
C PHE A 8 21.07 -0.51 10.12
N SER A 9 22.27 -1.09 10.06
CA SER A 9 22.85 -1.56 8.80
C SER A 9 22.21 -2.85 8.27
N PHE A 10 21.72 -3.72 9.15
CA PHE A 10 21.17 -5.01 8.74
C PHE A 10 19.81 -4.91 8.00
N PRO A 11 18.83 -4.11 8.47
CA PRO A 11 17.60 -3.83 7.70
C PRO A 11 17.87 -3.25 6.32
N LEU A 12 18.80 -2.29 6.21
CA LEU A 12 19.20 -1.69 4.93
C LEU A 12 19.86 -2.70 4.01
N LYS A 13 20.76 -3.54 4.54
CA LYS A 13 21.35 -4.62 3.77
C LYS A 13 20.27 -5.54 3.22
N LEU A 14 19.33 -5.96 4.06
CA LEU A 14 18.23 -6.85 3.68
C LEU A 14 17.33 -6.21 2.59
N LEU A 15 17.04 -4.92 2.70
CA LEU A 15 16.31 -4.16 1.68
C LEU A 15 16.99 -4.17 0.31
N PHE A 16 18.30 -4.03 0.24
CA PHE A 16 19.04 -3.98 -1.03
C PHE A 16 19.51 -5.34 -1.54
N THR A 17 19.59 -6.36 -0.68
CA THR A 17 20.00 -7.72 -1.08
C THR A 17 18.82 -8.63 -1.40
N GLU A 18 17.67 -8.44 -0.74
CA GLU A 18 16.48 -9.25 -0.96
C GLU A 18 15.48 -8.51 -1.86
N SER A 19 15.38 -8.94 -3.12
CA SER A 19 14.46 -8.32 -4.08
C SER A 19 12.99 -8.34 -3.61
N VAL A 20 12.59 -9.39 -2.88
CA VAL A 20 11.23 -9.49 -2.33
C VAL A 20 10.97 -8.38 -1.31
N VAL A 21 11.90 -8.15 -0.38
CA VAL A 21 11.77 -7.08 0.62
C VAL A 21 11.83 -5.72 -0.04
N PHE A 22 12.69 -5.51 -1.03
CA PHE A 22 12.73 -4.27 -1.81
C PHE A 22 11.38 -3.93 -2.43
N TRP A 23 10.84 -4.83 -3.23
CA TRP A 23 9.60 -4.56 -3.98
C TRP A 23 8.37 -4.47 -3.08
N PHE A 24 8.29 -5.31 -2.03
CA PHE A 24 7.20 -5.22 -1.05
C PHE A 24 7.28 -3.92 -0.25
N SER A 25 8.49 -3.50 0.12
CA SER A 25 8.71 -2.21 0.78
C SER A 25 8.32 -1.06 -0.14
N ALA A 26 8.70 -1.08 -1.42
CA ALA A 26 8.31 -0.06 -2.39
C ALA A 26 6.78 0.03 -2.54
N TRP A 27 6.10 -1.12 -2.64
CA TRP A 27 4.66 -1.21 -2.81
C TRP A 27 3.89 -0.63 -1.61
N VAL A 28 4.19 -1.08 -0.39
CA VAL A 28 3.54 -0.55 0.82
C VAL A 28 3.95 0.89 1.12
N SER A 29 5.18 1.28 0.82
CA SER A 29 5.62 2.65 1.05
C SER A 29 4.94 3.62 0.11
N PHE A 30 4.71 3.24 -1.16
CA PHE A 30 3.90 4.01 -2.08
C PHE A 30 2.46 4.15 -1.57
N ALA A 31 1.82 3.05 -1.17
CA ALA A 31 0.46 3.07 -0.62
C ALA A 31 0.34 4.00 0.59
N TRP A 32 1.33 3.96 1.50
CA TRP A 32 1.35 4.83 2.67
C TRP A 32 1.66 6.28 2.33
N ALA A 33 2.49 6.52 1.32
CA ALA A 33 2.76 7.86 0.83
C ALA A 33 1.48 8.51 0.28
N ILE A 34 0.67 7.75 -0.46
CA ILE A 34 -0.67 8.18 -0.91
C ILE A 34 -1.59 8.48 0.28
N LEU A 35 -1.59 7.66 1.34
CA LEU A 35 -2.37 7.94 2.55
C LEU A 35 -2.02 9.31 3.15
N TYR A 36 -0.74 9.62 3.26
CA TYR A 36 -0.30 10.90 3.81
C TYR A 36 -0.53 12.06 2.84
N MET A 37 -0.44 11.79 1.54
CA MET A 37 -0.79 12.75 0.49
C MET A 37 -2.24 13.22 0.60
N GLN A 38 -3.15 12.32 1.02
CA GLN A 38 -4.58 12.64 1.21
C GLN A 38 -4.80 13.77 2.20
N PHE A 39 -3.96 13.92 3.23
CA PHE A 39 -4.08 15.02 4.20
C PHE A 39 -3.98 16.41 3.55
N ASN A 40 -3.27 16.51 2.43
CA ASN A 40 -3.20 17.73 1.63
C ASN A 40 -4.18 17.70 0.45
N SER A 41 -4.26 16.58 -0.28
CA SER A 41 -5.02 16.51 -1.53
C SER A 41 -6.53 16.63 -1.31
N VAL A 42 -7.07 16.04 -0.24
CA VAL A 42 -8.51 16.13 0.08
C VAL A 42 -8.88 17.56 0.43
N GLY A 43 -8.07 18.21 1.27
CA GLY A 43 -8.25 19.62 1.59
C GLY A 43 -8.17 20.51 0.36
N LEU A 44 -7.19 20.26 -0.52
CA LEU A 44 -7.04 21.02 -1.74
C LEU A 44 -8.23 20.81 -2.68
N ALA A 45 -8.59 19.56 -3.00
CA ALA A 45 -9.67 19.23 -3.93
C ALA A 45 -11.04 19.74 -3.47
N PHE A 46 -11.45 19.46 -2.23
CA PHE A 46 -12.80 19.83 -1.78
C PHE A 46 -12.96 21.33 -1.49
N ARG A 47 -11.88 22.03 -1.11
CA ARG A 47 -11.92 23.49 -0.97
C ARG A 47 -11.87 24.21 -2.31
N SER A 48 -10.96 23.81 -3.20
CA SER A 48 -10.76 24.50 -4.47
C SER A 48 -11.87 24.20 -5.49
N VAL A 49 -12.38 22.98 -5.52
CA VAL A 49 -13.37 22.51 -6.50
C VAL A 49 -14.79 22.75 -6.00
N HIS A 50 -15.08 22.43 -4.74
CA HIS A 50 -16.45 22.47 -4.19
C HIS A 50 -16.71 23.60 -3.19
N GLY A 51 -15.70 24.44 -2.89
CA GLY A 51 -15.86 25.57 -1.97
C GLY A 51 -16.14 25.18 -0.51
N PHE A 52 -15.77 23.96 -0.10
CA PHE A 52 -16.06 23.48 1.26
C PHE A 52 -15.34 24.28 2.34
N SER A 53 -16.01 24.51 3.46
CA SER A 53 -15.40 25.04 4.68
C SER A 53 -14.43 24.03 5.31
N SER A 54 -13.54 24.50 6.19
CA SER A 54 -12.61 23.64 6.94
C SER A 54 -13.31 22.51 7.69
N ALA A 55 -14.49 22.78 8.26
CA ALA A 55 -15.28 21.78 8.98
C ALA A 55 -15.85 20.70 8.05
N GLN A 56 -16.36 21.10 6.88
CA GLN A 56 -16.89 20.16 5.88
C GLN A 56 -15.80 19.25 5.30
N VAL A 57 -14.60 19.78 5.06
CA VAL A 57 -13.42 18.98 4.68
C VAL A 57 -13.07 17.96 5.77
N GLY A 58 -13.16 18.36 7.05
CA GLY A 58 -13.03 17.45 8.18
C GLY A 58 -13.98 16.25 8.08
N GLY A 59 -15.23 16.51 7.67
CA GLY A 59 -16.23 15.47 7.43
C GLY A 59 -15.87 14.50 6.31
N VAL A 60 -15.17 14.94 5.25
CA VAL A 60 -14.72 14.06 4.16
C VAL A 60 -13.73 13.00 4.66
N TYR A 61 -12.92 13.28 5.68
CA TYR A 61 -12.03 12.28 6.28
C TYR A 61 -12.78 11.12 6.95
N ALA A 62 -14.09 11.25 7.22
CA ALA A 62 -14.89 10.09 7.62
C ALA A 62 -14.89 8.99 6.54
N ALA A 63 -14.71 9.33 5.27
CA ALA A 63 -14.54 8.36 4.19
C ALA A 63 -13.30 7.46 4.40
N VAL A 64 -12.21 7.99 4.97
CA VAL A 64 -11.01 7.21 5.32
C VAL A 64 -11.32 6.21 6.43
N ILE A 65 -12.11 6.62 7.43
CA ILE A 65 -12.54 5.72 8.51
C ILE A 65 -13.42 4.60 7.94
N VAL A 66 -14.41 4.95 7.12
CA VAL A 66 -15.29 3.99 6.45
C VAL A 66 -14.49 3.02 5.60
N GLY A 67 -13.55 3.51 4.78
CA GLY A 67 -12.68 2.66 3.97
C GLY A 67 -11.81 1.71 4.80
N SER A 68 -11.30 2.17 5.94
CA SER A 68 -10.51 1.33 6.86
C SER A 68 -11.36 0.22 7.49
N VAL A 69 -12.59 0.54 7.91
CA VAL A 69 -13.54 -0.43 8.46
C VAL A 69 -13.96 -1.45 7.41
N ILE A 70 -14.23 -1.01 6.17
CA ILE A 70 -14.55 -1.91 5.06
C ILE A 70 -13.36 -2.82 4.76
N GLY A 71 -12.15 -2.28 4.64
CA GLY A 71 -10.93 -3.07 4.39
C GLY A 71 -10.68 -4.12 5.48
N ALA A 72 -10.87 -3.74 6.75
CA ALA A 72 -10.76 -4.66 7.88
C ALA A 72 -11.84 -5.76 7.83
N ALA A 73 -13.11 -5.38 7.60
CA ALA A 73 -14.22 -6.32 7.50
C ALA A 73 -13.98 -7.32 6.35
N VAL A 74 -13.68 -6.83 5.15
CA VAL A 74 -13.37 -7.67 3.98
C VAL A 74 -12.26 -8.65 4.32
N THR A 75 -11.17 -8.20 4.95
CA THR A 75 -10.05 -9.07 5.32
C THR A 75 -10.44 -10.15 6.35
N ILE A 76 -11.22 -9.79 7.36
CA ILE A 76 -11.64 -10.73 8.41
C ILE A 76 -12.61 -11.77 7.86
N PHE A 77 -13.55 -11.37 7.00
CA PHE A 77 -14.57 -12.27 6.46
C PHE A 77 -14.04 -13.15 5.33
N GLN A 78 -13.07 -12.67 4.54
CA GLN A 78 -12.52 -13.45 3.43
C GLN A 78 -11.61 -14.59 3.88
N ASP A 79 -10.83 -14.41 4.95
CA ASP A 79 -9.82 -15.40 5.38
C ASP A 79 -10.43 -16.79 5.66
N PRO A 80 -11.52 -16.94 6.46
CA PRO A 80 -12.15 -18.24 6.68
C PRO A 80 -12.80 -18.82 5.41
N VAL A 81 -13.31 -17.98 4.50
CA VAL A 81 -13.92 -18.43 3.24
C VAL A 81 -12.87 -19.01 2.31
N PHE A 82 -11.76 -18.29 2.09
CA PHE A 82 -10.66 -18.78 1.27
C PHE A 82 -9.98 -20.01 1.89
N ARG A 83 -9.87 -20.10 3.22
CA ARG A 83 -9.31 -21.30 3.88
C ARG A 83 -10.17 -22.54 3.63
N ARG A 84 -11.49 -22.39 3.54
CA ARG A 84 -12.42 -23.48 3.22
C ARG A 84 -12.39 -23.86 1.74
N LEU A 85 -12.35 -22.86 0.84
CA LEU A 85 -12.42 -23.08 -0.61
C LEU A 85 -11.07 -23.52 -1.23
N MET A 86 -9.95 -23.04 -0.70
CA MET A 86 -8.61 -23.27 -1.25
C MET A 86 -7.59 -23.68 -0.18
N PRO A 87 -7.84 -24.76 0.60
CA PRO A 87 -7.02 -25.13 1.75
C PRO A 87 -5.56 -25.41 1.38
N ARG A 88 -5.32 -26.05 0.22
CA ARG A 88 -3.96 -26.33 -0.28
C ARG A 88 -3.20 -25.07 -0.69
N ARG A 89 -3.89 -24.04 -1.16
CA ARG A 89 -3.28 -22.78 -1.62
C ARG A 89 -3.00 -21.86 -0.43
N MET A 90 -3.88 -21.80 0.55
CA MET A 90 -3.70 -21.01 1.77
C MET A 90 -2.68 -21.59 2.77
N ALA A 91 -2.16 -22.79 2.51
CA ALA A 91 -1.09 -23.40 3.28
C ALA A 91 0.27 -22.69 3.07
N THR A 92 0.44 -21.92 1.99
CA THR A 92 1.67 -21.17 1.72
C THR A 92 1.45 -19.65 1.87
N PRO A 93 2.51 -18.88 2.26
CA PRO A 93 2.44 -17.42 2.31
C PRO A 93 1.98 -16.78 0.99
N GLU A 94 2.36 -17.37 -0.14
CA GLU A 94 2.04 -16.89 -1.49
C GLU A 94 0.56 -17.03 -1.84
N GLY A 95 -0.13 -18.06 -1.34
CA GLY A 95 -1.56 -18.21 -1.55
C GLY A 95 -2.40 -17.30 -0.68
N ARG A 96 -1.91 -16.90 0.49
CA ARG A 96 -2.53 -15.84 1.33
C ARG A 96 -2.41 -14.46 0.68
N LEU A 97 -1.35 -14.24 -0.10
CA LEU A 97 -1.15 -12.99 -0.84
C LEU A 97 -2.14 -12.83 -2.01
N TYR A 98 -2.73 -13.92 -2.51
CA TYR A 98 -3.60 -13.90 -3.69
C TYR A 98 -4.85 -13.03 -3.51
N SER A 99 -5.49 -13.08 -2.33
CA SER A 99 -6.64 -12.20 -2.04
C SER A 99 -6.22 -10.74 -1.98
N ALA A 100 -5.09 -10.47 -1.32
CA ALA A 100 -4.53 -9.13 -1.24
C ALA A 100 -4.14 -8.55 -2.60
N CYS A 101 -3.69 -9.40 -3.55
CA CYS A 101 -3.41 -9.00 -4.92
C CYS A 101 -4.65 -8.44 -5.64
N VAL A 102 -5.82 -9.05 -5.45
CA VAL A 102 -7.08 -8.57 -6.04
C VAL A 102 -7.53 -7.28 -5.37
N GLU A 103 -7.54 -7.26 -4.05
CA GLU A 103 -7.98 -6.10 -3.27
C GLU A 103 -7.06 -4.89 -3.42
N SER A 104 -5.77 -5.11 -3.67
CA SER A 104 -4.86 -4.00 -3.90
C SER A 104 -5.22 -3.16 -5.12
N LEU A 105 -5.99 -3.71 -6.08
CA LEU A 105 -6.49 -2.97 -7.26
C LEU A 105 -7.46 -1.85 -6.89
N PHE A 106 -8.08 -1.88 -5.70
CA PHE A 106 -8.88 -0.75 -5.22
C PHE A 106 -8.06 0.52 -5.03
N LEU A 107 -6.75 0.41 -4.79
CA LEU A 107 -5.84 1.55 -4.69
C LEU A 107 -5.67 2.29 -6.04
N PRO A 108 -5.18 1.67 -7.12
CA PRO A 108 -5.05 2.35 -8.41
C PRO A 108 -6.42 2.76 -8.96
N VAL A 109 -7.45 1.91 -8.87
CA VAL A 109 -8.81 2.26 -9.31
C VAL A 109 -9.32 3.50 -8.58
N GLY A 110 -9.14 3.55 -7.25
CA GLY A 110 -9.51 4.71 -6.45
C GLY A 110 -8.71 5.97 -6.80
N LEU A 111 -7.43 5.85 -7.18
CA LEU A 111 -6.61 6.98 -7.59
C LEU A 111 -7.03 7.56 -8.95
N PHE A 112 -7.31 6.70 -9.94
CA PHE A 112 -7.89 7.12 -11.21
C PHE A 112 -9.25 7.78 -10.98
N TRP A 113 -10.10 7.13 -10.18
CA TRP A 113 -11.43 7.63 -9.86
C TRP A 113 -11.37 8.99 -9.18
N PHE A 114 -10.53 9.16 -8.15
CA PHE A 114 -10.37 10.43 -7.44
C PHE A 114 -9.86 11.54 -8.35
N GLY A 115 -8.86 11.26 -9.19
CA GLY A 115 -8.30 12.25 -10.11
C GLY A 115 -9.33 12.81 -11.08
N TRP A 116 -10.11 11.93 -11.71
CA TRP A 116 -11.10 12.33 -12.72
C TRP A 116 -12.44 12.80 -12.13
N SER A 117 -12.78 12.40 -10.90
CA SER A 117 -13.99 12.87 -10.21
C SER A 117 -13.80 14.19 -9.45
N SER A 118 -12.56 14.67 -9.29
CA SER A 118 -12.27 15.98 -8.70
C SER A 118 -12.50 17.12 -9.71
N SER A 119 -13.75 17.27 -10.15
CA SER A 119 -14.21 18.31 -11.09
C SER A 119 -15.44 19.03 -10.53
N PRO A 120 -15.65 20.33 -10.81
CA PRO A 120 -16.81 21.08 -10.33
C PRO A 120 -18.16 20.48 -10.75
N ASP A 121 -18.19 19.81 -11.91
CA ASP A 121 -19.40 19.22 -12.49
C ASP A 121 -19.82 17.90 -11.81
N VAL A 122 -18.94 17.32 -11.01
CA VAL A 122 -19.16 16.01 -10.37
C VAL A 122 -19.61 16.23 -8.91
N PRO A 123 -20.64 15.51 -8.41
CA PRO A 123 -21.05 15.64 -7.02
C PRO A 123 -19.94 15.26 -6.05
N TRP A 124 -19.75 16.04 -4.98
CA TRP A 124 -18.71 15.84 -3.95
C TRP A 124 -18.65 14.41 -3.35
N ALA A 125 -19.79 13.70 -3.35
CA ALA A 125 -19.87 12.33 -2.84
C ALA A 125 -19.04 11.35 -3.68
N VAL A 126 -18.87 11.60 -4.99
CA VAL A 126 -18.14 10.73 -5.90
C VAL A 126 -16.63 10.69 -5.57
N PRO A 127 -15.90 11.82 -5.48
CA PRO A 127 -14.51 11.80 -5.03
C PRO A 127 -14.38 11.32 -3.57
N ALA A 128 -15.41 11.48 -2.73
CA ALA A 128 -15.41 10.91 -1.38
C ALA A 128 -15.46 9.36 -1.40
N LEU A 129 -16.26 8.77 -2.29
CA LEU A 129 -16.27 7.31 -2.49
C LEU A 129 -14.96 6.80 -3.09
N ALA A 130 -14.31 7.60 -3.95
CA ALA A 130 -12.97 7.26 -4.44
C ALA A 130 -11.95 7.19 -3.30
N ILE A 131 -12.01 8.10 -2.32
CA ILE A 131 -11.19 8.04 -1.10
C ILE A 131 -11.42 6.74 -0.34
N VAL A 132 -12.68 6.30 -0.17
CA VAL A 132 -13.00 5.00 0.45
C VAL A 132 -12.27 3.86 -0.27
N SER A 133 -12.37 3.80 -1.60
CA SER A 133 -11.70 2.78 -2.43
C SER A 133 -10.17 2.81 -2.25
N VAL A 134 -9.56 4.00 -2.30
CA VAL A 134 -8.12 4.15 -2.09
C VAL A 134 -7.72 3.62 -0.71
N THR A 135 -8.45 3.98 0.35
CA THR A 135 -8.14 3.55 1.72
C THR A 135 -8.29 2.05 1.90
N VAL A 136 -9.31 1.41 1.32
CA VAL A 136 -9.45 -0.05 1.32
C VAL A 136 -8.20 -0.70 0.72
N GLY A 137 -7.78 -0.25 -0.46
CA GLY A 137 -6.58 -0.78 -1.11
C GLY A 137 -5.31 -0.56 -0.27
N ILE A 138 -5.11 0.62 0.30
CA ILE A 138 -3.95 0.92 1.17
C ILE A 138 -3.93 -0.02 2.38
N PHE A 139 -5.07 -0.22 3.04
CA PHE A 139 -5.18 -1.07 4.21
C PHE A 139 -4.80 -2.52 3.87
N THR A 140 -5.34 -3.06 2.79
CA THR A 140 -5.02 -4.42 2.36
C THR A 140 -3.54 -4.57 2.01
N VAL A 141 -2.96 -3.64 1.25
CA VAL A 141 -1.53 -3.69 0.90
C VAL A 141 -0.66 -3.71 2.16
N TYR A 142 -0.97 -2.86 3.13
CA TYR A 142 -0.23 -2.80 4.39
C TYR A 142 -0.27 -4.13 5.14
N LEU A 143 -1.47 -4.68 5.32
CA LEU A 143 -1.65 -5.93 6.07
C LEU A 143 -1.01 -7.12 5.35
N ALA A 144 -1.12 -7.17 4.02
CA ALA A 144 -0.54 -8.23 3.20
C ALA A 144 0.99 -8.25 3.27
N VAL A 145 1.63 -7.09 3.13
CA VAL A 145 3.09 -6.98 3.23
C VAL A 145 3.57 -7.32 4.65
N PHE A 146 2.87 -6.82 5.66
CA PHE A 146 3.20 -7.10 7.07
C PHE A 146 3.17 -8.60 7.37
N ASN A 147 2.07 -9.28 7.01
CA ASN A 147 1.91 -10.71 7.24
C ASN A 147 2.90 -11.53 6.42
N TYR A 148 3.11 -11.17 5.15
CA TYR A 148 4.03 -11.91 4.28
C TYR A 148 5.49 -11.84 4.76
N LEU A 149 5.96 -10.66 5.17
CA LEU A 149 7.32 -10.51 5.71
C LEU A 149 7.48 -11.23 7.06
N ALA A 150 6.46 -11.21 7.91
CA ALA A 150 6.45 -11.95 9.16
C ALA A 150 6.52 -13.47 8.93
N ASP A 151 5.69 -13.99 8.01
CA ASP A 151 5.61 -15.42 7.70
C ASP A 151 6.85 -15.93 6.94
N THR A 152 7.48 -15.11 6.08
CA THR A 152 8.58 -15.59 5.22
C THR A 152 9.94 -15.49 5.87
N TYR A 153 10.19 -14.46 6.69
CA TYR A 153 11.52 -14.15 7.20
C TYR A 153 11.74 -14.58 8.65
N HIS A 154 10.73 -15.10 9.37
CA HIS A 154 10.79 -15.63 10.75
C HIS A 154 11.83 -14.95 11.65
N ARG A 155 13.06 -15.49 11.72
CA ARG A 155 14.18 -14.96 12.52
C ARG A 155 14.60 -13.52 12.18
N TYR A 156 14.44 -13.10 10.93
CA TYR A 156 14.74 -11.76 10.43
C TYR A 156 13.49 -10.92 10.18
N ALA A 157 12.30 -11.40 10.56
CA ALA A 157 11.03 -10.69 10.35
C ALA A 157 11.06 -9.27 10.93
N SER A 158 11.53 -9.11 12.17
CA SER A 158 11.60 -7.79 12.83
C SER A 158 12.50 -6.80 12.06
N SER A 159 13.62 -7.27 11.50
CA SER A 159 14.51 -6.43 10.70
C SER A 159 13.95 -6.10 9.32
N ALA A 160 13.26 -7.05 8.67
CA ALA A 160 12.58 -6.82 7.40
C ALA A 160 11.43 -5.79 7.57
N LEU A 161 10.64 -5.94 8.63
CA LEU A 161 9.59 -4.99 8.99
C LEU A 161 10.15 -3.61 9.35
N ALA A 162 11.30 -3.55 10.03
CA ALA A 162 11.98 -2.28 10.30
C ALA A 162 12.44 -1.58 9.01
N ALA A 163 13.03 -2.32 8.05
CA ALA A 163 13.43 -1.79 6.75
C ALA A 163 12.21 -1.23 5.99
N GLN A 164 11.14 -2.02 5.92
CA GLN A 164 9.88 -1.62 5.29
C GLN A 164 9.28 -0.37 5.95
N SER A 165 9.25 -0.31 7.28
CA SER A 165 8.73 0.84 8.03
C SER A 165 9.55 2.11 7.79
N MET A 166 10.88 1.98 7.71
CA MET A 166 11.76 3.10 7.39
C MET A 166 11.44 3.69 6.01
N CYS A 167 11.38 2.86 4.95
CA CYS A 167 11.00 3.31 3.61
C CYS A 167 9.62 3.98 3.60
N ARG A 168 8.67 3.38 4.32
CA ARG A 168 7.29 3.84 4.42
C ARG A 168 7.21 5.24 5.02
N ASN A 169 7.89 5.46 6.14
CA ASN A 169 7.87 6.75 6.84
C ASN A 169 8.64 7.83 6.05
N LEU A 170 9.73 7.47 5.36
CA LEU A 170 10.45 8.39 4.48
C LEU A 170 9.56 8.88 3.33
N LEU A 171 8.93 7.95 2.61
CA LEU A 171 8.06 8.30 1.48
C LEU A 171 6.81 9.07 1.94
N ALA A 172 6.23 8.73 3.09
CA ALA A 172 5.13 9.49 3.69
C ALA A 172 5.52 10.91 4.14
N GLY A 173 6.78 11.15 4.51
CA GLY A 173 7.28 12.49 4.77
C GLY A 173 7.52 13.31 3.50
N VAL A 174 8.00 12.66 2.43
CA VAL A 174 8.39 13.35 1.18
C VAL A 174 7.19 13.69 0.29
N PHE A 175 6.21 12.78 0.15
CA PHE A 175 5.08 12.96 -0.78
C PHE A 175 4.24 14.23 -0.53
N PRO A 176 3.87 14.56 0.72
CA PRO A 176 3.18 15.80 1.05
C PRO A 176 3.89 17.07 0.56
N LEU A 177 5.24 17.09 0.55
CA LEU A 177 6.03 18.27 0.24
C LEU A 177 5.81 18.78 -1.19
N PHE A 178 5.59 17.88 -2.15
CA PHE A 178 5.35 18.24 -3.55
C PHE A 178 3.88 18.13 -3.97
N THR A 179 2.99 17.70 -3.07
CA THR A 179 1.58 17.45 -3.38
C THR A 179 0.88 18.67 -3.99
N ASN A 180 1.04 19.84 -3.36
CA ASN A 180 0.41 21.07 -3.83
C ASN A 180 0.94 21.49 -5.20
N VAL A 181 2.27 21.42 -5.40
CA VAL A 181 2.91 21.75 -6.68
C VAL A 181 2.46 20.81 -7.79
N MET A 182 2.36 19.52 -7.49
CA MET A 182 1.88 18.50 -8.43
C MET A 182 0.44 18.79 -8.87
N PHE A 183 -0.48 19.03 -7.94
CA PHE A 183 -1.87 19.32 -8.30
C PHE A 183 -2.03 20.66 -9.03
N GLN A 184 -1.26 21.68 -8.68
CA GLN A 184 -1.29 22.98 -9.38
C GLN A 184 -0.75 22.91 -10.81
N ARG A 185 0.29 22.09 -11.06
CA ARG A 185 0.92 21.99 -12.39
C ARG A 185 0.30 20.94 -13.30
N LEU A 186 -0.09 19.79 -12.76
CA LEU A 186 -0.63 18.67 -13.55
C LEU A 186 -2.16 18.66 -13.55
N GLY A 187 -2.82 19.28 -12.56
CA GLY A 187 -4.26 19.12 -12.33
C GLY A 187 -4.61 17.76 -11.71
N TYR A 188 -5.85 17.64 -11.23
CA TYR A 188 -6.30 16.45 -10.51
C TYR A 188 -6.36 15.18 -11.36
N GLY A 189 -6.87 15.27 -12.60
CA GLY A 189 -7.02 14.12 -13.50
C GLY A 189 -5.68 13.46 -13.88
N VAL A 190 -4.72 14.28 -14.34
CA VAL A 190 -3.39 13.79 -14.74
C VAL A 190 -2.60 13.31 -13.53
N ALA A 191 -2.63 14.03 -12.40
CA ALA A 191 -1.97 13.58 -11.18
C ALA A 191 -2.54 12.25 -10.67
N GLY A 192 -3.87 12.10 -10.64
CA GLY A 192 -4.53 10.84 -10.26
C GLY A 192 -4.18 9.70 -11.22
N SER A 193 -4.06 9.98 -12.52
CA SER A 193 -3.68 8.96 -13.51
C SER A 193 -2.22 8.53 -13.40
N LEU A 194 -1.31 9.47 -13.13
CA LEU A 194 0.11 9.19 -12.88
C LEU A 194 0.27 8.29 -11.64
N LEU A 195 -0.35 8.68 -10.53
CA LEU A 195 -0.30 7.91 -9.28
C LEU A 195 -1.02 6.57 -9.40
N GLY A 196 -2.17 6.54 -10.06
CA GLY A 196 -2.90 5.31 -10.36
C GLY A 196 -2.09 4.35 -11.23
N GLY A 197 -1.37 4.86 -12.24
CA GLY A 197 -0.48 4.07 -13.08
C GLY A 197 0.70 3.46 -12.30
N ILE A 198 1.35 4.25 -11.45
CA ILE A 198 2.41 3.75 -10.55
C ILE A 198 1.85 2.70 -9.57
N GLY A 199 0.68 2.98 -8.98
CA GLY A 199 -0.01 2.05 -8.09
C GLY A 199 -0.36 0.73 -8.77
N LEU A 200 -0.79 0.78 -10.04
CA LEU A 200 -1.10 -0.40 -10.83
C LEU A 200 0.15 -1.22 -11.12
N LEU A 201 1.24 -0.59 -11.55
CA LEU A 201 2.53 -1.25 -11.79
C LEU A 201 3.06 -1.93 -10.53
N LEU A 202 3.01 -1.24 -9.38
CA LEU A 202 3.44 -1.82 -8.10
C LEU A 202 2.51 -2.95 -7.64
N SER A 203 1.21 -2.86 -7.96
CA SER A 203 0.25 -3.93 -7.67
C SER A 203 0.49 -5.18 -8.51
N LEU A 204 1.19 -5.11 -9.65
CA LEU A 204 1.59 -6.30 -10.44
C LEU A 204 2.71 -7.11 -9.77
N VAL A 205 3.54 -6.49 -8.92
CA VAL A 205 4.64 -7.16 -8.22
C VAL A 205 4.18 -8.36 -7.39
N PRO A 206 3.21 -8.24 -6.47
CA PRO A 206 2.76 -9.38 -5.68
C PRO A 206 2.11 -10.47 -6.55
N TRP A 207 1.47 -10.13 -7.68
CA TRP A 207 0.99 -11.12 -8.66
C TRP A 207 2.14 -11.94 -9.25
N LEU A 208 3.24 -11.28 -9.62
CA LEU A 208 4.44 -11.98 -10.10
C LEU A 208 5.03 -12.90 -9.02
N LEU A 209 4.98 -12.51 -7.74
CA LEU A 209 5.40 -13.37 -6.64
C LEU A 209 4.44 -14.54 -6.39
N CYS A 210 3.13 -14.36 -6.53
CA CYS A 210 2.17 -15.47 -6.44
C CYS A 210 2.40 -16.54 -7.53
N ILE A 211 2.87 -16.13 -8.71
CA ILE A 211 3.10 -17.03 -9.86
C ILE A 211 4.51 -17.65 -9.83
N TYR A 212 5.52 -16.84 -9.49
CA TYR A 212 6.94 -17.24 -9.57
C TYR A 212 7.62 -17.40 -8.20
N GLY A 213 6.86 -17.39 -7.10
CA GLY A 213 7.36 -17.35 -5.73
C GLY A 213 8.41 -18.42 -5.41
N GLU A 214 8.21 -19.66 -5.85
CA GLU A 214 9.18 -20.74 -5.65
C GLU A 214 10.52 -20.48 -6.35
N ARG A 215 10.50 -19.96 -7.58
CA ARG A 215 11.72 -19.60 -8.35
C ARG A 215 12.43 -18.38 -7.75
N ILE A 216 11.68 -17.42 -7.25
CA ILE A 216 12.21 -16.18 -6.64
C ILE A 216 12.81 -16.51 -5.27
N ARG A 217 12.13 -17.31 -4.44
CA ARG A 217 12.66 -17.80 -3.16
C ARG A 217 13.89 -18.69 -3.35
N GLY A 218 13.93 -19.51 -4.40
CA GLY A 218 15.10 -20.33 -4.73
C GLY A 218 16.37 -19.54 -5.11
N ARG A 219 16.22 -18.25 -5.46
CA ARG A 219 17.33 -17.34 -5.80
C ARG A 219 17.71 -16.38 -4.67
N SER A 220 17.01 -16.40 -3.53
CA SER A 220 17.33 -15.54 -2.39
C SER A 220 18.67 -15.98 -1.75
N PRO A 221 19.64 -15.06 -1.58
CA PRO A 221 20.88 -15.31 -0.85
C PRO A 221 20.65 -15.85 0.58
N PHE A 222 19.51 -15.55 1.18
CA PHE A 222 19.14 -15.96 2.54
C PHE A 222 18.28 -17.23 2.61
N ALA A 223 17.87 -17.81 1.47
CA ALA A 223 17.06 -19.04 1.42
C ALA A 223 17.74 -20.24 2.11
N GLY A 224 19.08 -20.30 2.10
CA GLY A 224 19.84 -21.32 2.82
C GLY A 224 19.90 -21.11 4.34
N GLN A 225 19.84 -19.86 4.81
CA GLN A 225 19.89 -19.54 6.25
C GLN A 225 18.51 -19.67 6.91
N LEU A 226 17.43 -19.53 6.14
CA LEU A 226 16.05 -19.74 6.60
C LEU A 226 15.67 -21.23 6.73
N LYS A 227 16.39 -22.14 6.05
CA LYS A 227 16.18 -23.60 6.12
C LYS A 227 17.07 -24.33 7.13
N ALA A 228 18.05 -23.64 7.72
CA ALA A 228 19.05 -24.22 8.61
C ALA A 228 18.73 -24.06 10.11
N GLY A 229 17.46 -23.89 10.46
CA GLY A 229 16.95 -23.89 11.83
C GLY A 229 15.66 -24.70 11.90
#